data_AF-A0A0Q6XN62-F1
#
_entry.id   AF-A0A0Q6XN62-F1
#
_cell.length_a   1.000
_cell.length_b   1.000
_cell.length_c   1.000
_cell.angle_alpha   90.00
_cell.angle_beta   90.00
_cell.angle_gamma   90.00
#
_symmetry.space_group_name_H-M   'P 1'
#
loop_
_entity.id
_entity.type
_entity.pdbx_description
1 polymer ?
#
loop_
_entity_poly.entity_id
_entity_poly.type
_entity_poly.pdbx_seq_one_letter_code
_entity_poly.pdbx_strand_id
1 'polypeptide(L)'
;MRYAVFLRNVNLGRPNCPTRGQFEAAFLDAGAHTASSFLTNGTLVYEPAAGRSAQAVYEAACEALRGVCGLKEPGFVRTVAYLSEVVATAPFAGVDPHDVYACCVSFLSSPEVVPPPLPMASARRDVELVQVTPGEVLSVCRMVGNSPGSPNAFLEKLLGSPLSTRNWNTVVRLVARFA
;
A
#
# COMPACT_ATOMS: atom_id res chain seq x y z
N MET A 1 -3.67 18.04 -6.41
CA MET A 1 -2.67 17.22 -5.69
C MET A 1 -2.97 15.76 -5.93
N ARG A 2 -1.95 14.92 -6.14
CA ARG A 2 -2.11 13.49 -6.42
C ARG A 2 -2.05 12.65 -5.15
N TYR A 3 -2.94 11.67 -5.09
CA TYR A 3 -3.03 10.69 -4.03
C TYR A 3 -2.91 9.29 -4.61
N ALA A 4 -2.23 8.41 -3.90
CA ALA A 4 -2.20 6.99 -4.16
C ALA A 4 -3.09 6.27 -3.14
N VAL A 5 -3.88 5.30 -3.60
CA VAL A 5 -4.61 4.36 -2.76
C VAL A 5 -4.07 2.95 -2.98
N PHE A 6 -3.94 2.18 -1.89
CA PHE A 6 -3.50 0.80 -1.90
C PHE A 6 -4.60 -0.13 -1.35
N LEU A 7 -5.51 -0.60 -2.19
CA LEU A 7 -6.59 -1.50 -1.77
C LEU A 7 -6.08 -2.91 -1.48
N ARG A 8 -6.40 -3.45 -0.31
CA ARG A 8 -6.01 -4.82 0.07
C ARG A 8 -6.81 -5.86 -0.74
N ASN A 9 -6.17 -7.01 -1.00
CA ASN A 9 -6.72 -8.19 -1.71
C ASN A 9 -7.34 -7.93 -3.10
N VAL A 10 -7.03 -6.81 -3.74
CA VAL A 10 -7.51 -6.54 -5.10
C VAL A 10 -6.49 -7.06 -6.11
N ASN A 11 -6.97 -7.91 -7.03
CA ASN A 11 -6.26 -8.27 -8.24
C ASN A 11 -7.18 -8.07 -9.45
N LEU A 12 -6.98 -6.98 -10.19
CA LEU A 12 -7.90 -6.52 -11.23
C LEU A 12 -8.20 -7.63 -12.25
N GLY A 13 -9.50 -7.84 -12.52
CA GLY A 13 -9.99 -8.86 -13.47
C GLY A 13 -10.02 -10.30 -12.94
N ARG A 14 -9.67 -10.54 -11.66
CA ARG A 14 -9.93 -11.83 -10.99
C ARG A 14 -11.40 -11.91 -10.53
N PRO A 15 -11.93 -13.11 -10.24
CA PRO A 15 -13.23 -13.25 -9.59
C PRO A 15 -13.32 -12.39 -8.33
N ASN A 16 -14.47 -11.74 -8.12
CA ASN A 16 -14.74 -10.81 -7.01
C ASN A 16 -13.83 -9.57 -6.96
N CYS A 17 -13.13 -9.24 -8.06
CA CYS A 17 -12.36 -8.00 -8.21
C CYS A 17 -12.91 -7.19 -9.39
N PRO A 18 -12.81 -5.85 -9.35
CA PRO A 18 -13.21 -5.03 -10.47
C PRO A 18 -12.26 -5.24 -11.65
N THR A 19 -12.75 -5.01 -12.86
CA THR A 19 -11.88 -4.77 -14.02
C THR A 19 -11.13 -3.44 -13.84
N ARG A 20 -10.10 -3.22 -14.66
CA ARG A 20 -9.38 -1.94 -14.67
C ARG A 20 -10.31 -0.74 -14.94
N GLY A 21 -11.21 -0.87 -15.91
CA GLY A 21 -12.18 0.18 -16.25
C GLY A 21 -13.14 0.46 -15.11
N GLN A 22 -13.70 -0.57 -14.47
CA GLN A 22 -14.55 -0.40 -13.28
C GLN A 22 -13.80 0.25 -12.12
N PHE A 23 -12.53 -0.10 -11.94
CA PHE A 23 -11.72 0.45 -10.87
C PHE A 23 -11.42 1.94 -11.06
N GLU A 24 -11.06 2.34 -12.28
CA GLU A 24 -10.83 3.76 -12.60
C GLU A 24 -12.13 4.56 -12.60
N ALA A 25 -13.21 4.02 -13.17
CA ALA A 25 -14.52 4.66 -13.20
C ALA A 25 -15.06 4.95 -11.79
N ALA A 26 -14.90 4.02 -10.84
CA ALA A 26 -15.35 4.22 -9.46
C ALA A 26 -14.74 5.48 -8.81
N PHE A 27 -13.48 5.81 -9.12
CA PHE A 27 -12.83 7.02 -8.60
C PHE A 27 -13.28 8.27 -9.34
N LEU A 28 -13.44 8.20 -10.66
CA LEU A 28 -13.95 9.32 -11.46
C LEU A 28 -15.36 9.71 -11.02
N ASP A 29 -16.26 8.73 -10.92
CA ASP A 29 -17.65 8.92 -10.50
C ASP A 29 -17.76 9.41 -9.04
N ALA A 30 -16.79 9.05 -8.19
CA ALA A 30 -16.69 9.53 -6.80
C ALA A 30 -16.20 10.99 -6.67
N GLY A 31 -15.80 11.62 -7.77
CA GLY A 31 -15.37 13.02 -7.83
C GLY A 31 -13.85 13.20 -7.94
N ALA A 32 -13.13 12.23 -8.48
CA ALA A 32 -11.77 12.45 -8.97
C ALA A 32 -11.79 13.10 -10.37
N HIS A 33 -10.91 14.08 -10.58
CA HIS A 33 -10.64 14.64 -11.90
C HIS A 33 -9.82 13.69 -12.78
N THR A 34 -8.90 12.94 -12.16
CA THR A 34 -8.14 11.87 -12.83
C THR A 34 -8.10 10.63 -11.95
N ALA A 35 -8.08 9.46 -12.59
CA ALA A 35 -7.90 8.18 -11.91
C ALA A 35 -7.08 7.25 -12.83
N SER A 36 -5.98 6.73 -12.34
CA SER A 36 -5.10 5.84 -13.09
C SER A 36 -4.68 4.66 -12.23
N SER A 37 -5.17 3.47 -12.58
CA SER A 37 -4.74 2.22 -11.96
C SER A 37 -3.24 2.01 -12.19
N PHE A 38 -2.54 1.50 -11.18
CA PHE A 38 -1.13 1.16 -11.25
C PHE A 38 -0.93 -0.32 -10.94
N LEU A 39 -0.53 -1.10 -11.96
CA LEU A 39 -0.52 -2.57 -11.89
C LEU A 39 -1.93 -3.15 -11.63
N THR A 40 -2.02 -4.45 -11.36
CA THR A 40 -3.30 -5.11 -11.05
C THR A 40 -3.55 -5.24 -9.55
N ASN A 41 -2.60 -4.87 -8.69
CA ASN A 41 -2.60 -5.17 -7.25
C ASN A 41 -3.44 -4.20 -6.37
N GLY A 42 -4.48 -3.59 -6.95
CA GLY A 42 -5.32 -2.62 -6.23
C GLY A 42 -4.67 -1.29 -5.94
N THR A 43 -3.60 -0.92 -6.66
CA THR A 43 -3.00 0.41 -6.51
C THR A 43 -3.59 1.35 -7.56
N LEU A 44 -3.97 2.57 -7.17
CA LEU A 44 -4.49 3.59 -8.08
C LEU A 44 -4.02 4.97 -7.64
N VAL A 45 -3.69 5.82 -8.61
CA VAL A 45 -3.39 7.24 -8.37
C VAL A 45 -4.54 8.09 -8.87
N TYR A 46 -5.00 9.02 -8.06
CA TYR A 46 -6.11 9.92 -8.39
C TYR A 46 -5.85 11.35 -7.93
N GLU A 47 -6.53 12.27 -8.59
CA GLU A 47 -6.58 13.69 -8.20
C GLU A 47 -8.02 14.06 -7.88
N PRO A 48 -8.35 14.40 -6.62
CA PRO A 48 -9.68 14.90 -6.27
C PRO A 48 -10.01 16.18 -7.04
N ALA A 49 -11.26 16.31 -7.49
CA ALA A 49 -11.74 17.57 -8.06
C ALA A 49 -11.70 18.71 -7.01
N ALA A 50 -11.70 19.96 -7.47
CA ALA A 50 -11.67 21.12 -6.59
C ALA A 50 -12.82 21.08 -5.55
N GLY A 51 -12.49 21.34 -4.28
CA GLY A 51 -13.45 21.28 -3.17
C GLY A 51 -13.79 19.87 -2.67
N ARG A 52 -13.22 18.81 -3.26
CA ARG A 52 -13.40 17.43 -2.79
C ARG A 52 -12.23 17.00 -1.91
N SER A 53 -12.56 16.37 -0.78
CA SER A 53 -11.55 15.69 0.05
C SER A 53 -11.09 14.40 -0.62
N ALA A 54 -9.79 14.13 -0.59
CA ALA A 54 -9.24 12.87 -1.10
C ALA A 54 -9.81 11.65 -0.39
N GLN A 55 -10.00 11.76 0.93
CA GLN A 55 -10.58 10.69 1.74
C GLN A 55 -12.04 10.44 1.34
N ALA A 56 -12.83 11.49 1.13
CA ALA A 56 -14.23 11.36 0.73
C ALA A 56 -14.38 10.74 -0.68
N VAL A 57 -13.48 11.07 -1.61
CA VAL A 57 -13.44 10.42 -2.94
C VAL A 57 -13.12 8.94 -2.81
N TYR A 58 -12.14 8.58 -1.97
CA TYR A 58 -11.79 7.18 -1.71
C TYR A 58 -12.97 6.40 -1.10
N GLU A 59 -13.63 6.94 -0.08
CA GLU A 59 -14.75 6.28 0.60
C GLU A 59 -15.93 6.04 -0.36
N ALA A 60 -16.29 7.05 -1.16
CA ALA A 60 -17.34 6.91 -2.16
C ALA A 60 -16.98 5.90 -3.26
N ALA A 61 -15.72 5.87 -3.70
CA ALA A 61 -15.24 4.86 -4.66
C ALA A 61 -15.30 3.45 -4.07
N CYS A 62 -14.95 3.28 -2.78
CA CYS A 62 -15.07 1.99 -2.08
C CYS A 62 -16.52 1.51 -1.98
N GLU A 63 -17.48 2.39 -1.70
CA GLU A 63 -18.89 2.02 -1.70
C GLU A 63 -19.39 1.63 -3.10
N ALA A 64 -18.95 2.32 -4.15
CA ALA A 64 -19.25 1.93 -5.53
C ALA A 64 -18.67 0.55 -5.86
N LEU A 65 -17.40 0.30 -5.52
CA LEU A 65 -16.74 -1.01 -5.75
C LEU A 65 -17.38 -2.14 -4.95
N ARG A 66 -17.88 -1.85 -3.75
CA ARG A 66 -18.67 -2.80 -2.96
C ARG A 66 -19.94 -3.21 -3.70
N GLY A 67 -20.65 -2.27 -4.32
CA GLY A 67 -21.82 -2.55 -5.14
C GLY A 67 -21.49 -3.33 -6.42
N VAL A 68 -20.34 -3.06 -7.05
CA VAL A 68 -19.94 -3.68 -8.33
C VAL A 68 -19.42 -5.11 -8.16
N CYS A 69 -18.53 -5.34 -7.19
CA CYS A 69 -17.83 -6.63 -7.07
C CYS A 69 -17.76 -7.16 -5.63
N GLY A 70 -18.45 -6.52 -4.68
CA GLY A 70 -18.49 -6.97 -3.28
C GLY A 70 -17.23 -6.65 -2.48
N LEU A 71 -16.35 -5.75 -2.97
CA LEU A 71 -15.11 -5.40 -2.27
C LEU A 71 -15.40 -4.85 -0.86
N LYS A 72 -14.73 -5.39 0.17
CA LYS A 72 -14.89 -4.94 1.57
C LYS A 72 -13.59 -4.54 2.24
N GLU A 73 -12.48 -4.84 1.59
CA GLU A 73 -11.15 -4.69 2.11
C GLU A 73 -10.75 -3.21 2.25
N PRO A 74 -9.93 -2.89 3.26
CA PRO A 74 -9.48 -1.52 3.48
C PRO A 74 -8.51 -1.06 2.39
N GLY A 75 -8.58 0.23 2.10
CA GLY A 75 -7.59 0.99 1.36
C GLY A 75 -6.75 1.87 2.27
N PHE A 76 -5.56 2.20 1.79
CA PHE A 76 -4.61 3.06 2.48
C PHE A 76 -4.25 4.20 1.54
N VAL A 77 -4.60 5.43 1.93
CA VAL A 77 -4.42 6.62 1.10
C VAL A 77 -3.18 7.39 1.55
N ARG A 78 -2.33 7.77 0.59
CA ARG A 78 -1.13 8.60 0.81
C ARG A 78 -1.02 9.66 -0.29
N THR A 79 -0.44 10.81 0.01
CA THR A 79 -0.08 11.76 -1.05
C THR A 79 1.11 11.22 -1.82
N VAL A 80 1.16 11.46 -3.14
CA VAL A 80 2.32 11.04 -3.94
C VAL A 80 3.58 11.80 -3.53
N ALA A 81 3.43 13.07 -3.12
CA ALA A 81 4.53 13.87 -2.59
C ALA A 81 5.16 13.25 -1.33
N TYR A 82 4.33 12.81 -0.37
CA TYR A 82 4.82 12.12 0.82
C TYR A 82 5.54 10.82 0.47
N LEU A 83 4.98 10.01 -0.44
CA LEU A 83 5.66 8.80 -0.89
C LEU A 83 7.01 9.10 -1.55
N SER A 84 7.13 10.24 -2.25
CA SER A 84 8.41 10.70 -2.81
C SER A 84 9.43 11.00 -1.73
N GLU A 85 9.03 11.68 -0.65
CA GLU A 85 9.88 11.93 0.52
C GLU A 85 10.36 10.64 1.18
N VAL A 86 9.47 9.65 1.36
CA VAL A 86 9.84 8.33 1.91
C VAL A 86 10.79 7.58 0.97
N VAL A 87 10.60 7.69 -0.35
CA VAL A 87 11.53 7.09 -1.32
C VAL A 87 12.91 7.75 -1.24
N ALA A 88 12.96 9.06 -1.04
CA ALA A 88 14.21 9.82 -0.94
C ALA A 88 15.05 9.47 0.29
N THR A 89 14.46 8.89 1.36
CA THR A 89 15.24 8.41 2.52
C THR A 89 16.08 7.17 2.22
N ALA A 90 15.93 6.57 1.03
CA ALA A 90 16.66 5.39 0.58
C ALA A 90 16.71 4.26 1.63
N PRO A 91 15.55 3.80 2.14
CA PRO A 91 15.43 2.92 3.32
C PRO A 91 16.15 1.56 3.17
N PHE A 92 16.46 1.16 1.95
CA PHE A 92 17.10 -0.12 1.63
C PHE A 92 18.48 0.05 0.98
N ALA A 93 19.11 1.23 1.06
CA ALA A 93 20.40 1.49 0.41
C ALA A 93 21.53 0.54 0.87
N GLY A 94 21.47 0.07 2.12
CA GLY A 94 22.43 -0.89 2.68
C GLY A 94 22.01 -2.36 2.60
N VAL A 95 20.90 -2.68 1.91
CA VAL A 95 20.40 -4.05 1.80
C VAL A 95 20.94 -4.68 0.52
N ASP A 96 21.65 -5.80 0.66
CA ASP A 96 22.03 -6.63 -0.49
C ASP A 96 20.78 -7.33 -1.06
N PRO A 97 20.41 -7.10 -2.34
CA PRO A 97 19.30 -7.78 -2.98
C PRO A 97 19.43 -9.31 -3.03
N HIS A 98 20.64 -9.87 -2.91
CA HIS A 98 20.87 -11.31 -2.86
C HIS A 98 20.58 -11.94 -1.49
N ASP A 99 20.59 -11.13 -0.43
CA ASP A 99 20.35 -11.60 0.95
C ASP A 99 18.88 -11.55 1.37
N VAL A 100 18.02 -10.99 0.52
CA VAL A 100 16.60 -10.79 0.81
C VAL A 100 15.73 -11.34 -0.30
N TYR A 101 14.55 -11.85 0.07
CA TYR A 101 13.52 -12.23 -0.87
C TYR A 101 12.81 -11.00 -1.44
N ALA A 102 12.47 -10.04 -0.57
CA ALA A 102 11.86 -8.78 -0.99
C ALA A 102 12.07 -7.67 0.03
N CYS A 103 12.14 -6.44 -0.48
CA CYS A 103 11.92 -5.22 0.30
C CYS A 103 10.44 -4.86 0.25
N CYS A 104 9.86 -4.54 1.40
CA CYS A 104 8.43 -4.39 1.59
C CYS A 104 8.12 -3.11 2.37
N VAL A 105 6.97 -2.53 2.06
CA VAL A 105 6.35 -1.45 2.83
C VAL A 105 4.96 -1.89 3.27
N SER A 106 4.67 -1.72 4.56
CA SER A 106 3.37 -2.00 5.16
C SER A 106 2.73 -0.69 5.58
N PHE A 107 1.57 -0.38 5.02
CA PHE A 107 0.84 0.85 5.31
C PHE A 107 -0.02 0.70 6.57
N LEU A 108 0.12 1.64 7.50
CA LEU A 108 -0.68 1.74 8.72
C LEU A 108 -2.05 2.35 8.42
N SER A 109 -3.09 1.84 9.08
CA SER A 109 -4.50 2.18 8.84
C SER A 109 -4.90 3.55 9.41
N SER A 110 -4.25 3.98 10.49
CA SER A 110 -4.52 5.20 11.22
C SER A 110 -3.25 5.71 11.88
N PRO A 111 -3.09 7.04 12.08
CA PRO A 111 -2.00 7.60 12.90
C PRO A 111 -2.00 7.12 14.36
N GLU A 112 -3.10 6.55 14.86
CA GLU A 112 -3.19 5.97 16.20
C GLU A 112 -2.49 4.61 16.30
N VAL A 113 -2.25 3.94 15.17
CA VAL A 113 -1.52 2.68 15.14
C VAL A 113 -0.03 2.99 15.29
N VAL A 114 0.46 2.87 16.52
CA VAL A 114 1.86 3.16 16.83
C VAL A 114 2.74 2.05 16.29
N PRO A 115 3.67 2.34 15.37
CA PRO A 115 4.59 1.34 14.86
C PRO A 115 5.57 0.89 15.95
N PRO A 116 6.09 -0.33 15.82
CA PRO A 116 6.98 -0.90 16.82
C PRO A 116 8.37 -0.24 16.79
N PRO A 117 9.12 -0.26 17.92
CA PRO A 117 10.47 0.28 17.95
C PRO A 117 11.44 -0.56 17.10
N LEU A 118 12.52 0.07 16.65
CA LEU A 118 13.63 -0.58 15.95
C LEU A 118 14.82 -0.82 16.90
N PRO A 119 15.65 -1.86 16.67
CA PRO A 119 15.48 -2.90 15.65
C PRO A 119 14.41 -3.93 16.08
N MET A 120 13.73 -4.54 15.10
CA MET A 120 12.82 -5.64 15.38
C MET A 120 12.78 -6.65 14.23
N ALA A 121 12.68 -7.92 14.58
CA ALA A 121 12.55 -9.03 13.64
C ALA A 121 11.54 -10.07 14.13
N SER A 122 11.01 -10.87 13.22
CA SER A 122 10.23 -12.05 13.56
C SER A 122 11.11 -13.08 14.28
N ALA A 123 10.48 -13.95 15.09
CA ALA A 123 11.18 -15.05 15.76
C ALA A 123 11.90 -15.98 14.78
N ARG A 124 11.34 -16.14 13.57
CA ARG A 124 11.90 -16.96 12.49
C ARG A 124 13.01 -16.26 11.70
N ARG A 125 13.31 -15.00 12.02
CA ARG A 125 14.30 -14.12 11.36
C ARG A 125 14.07 -13.94 9.85
N ASP A 126 12.84 -14.20 9.41
CA ASP A 126 12.40 -14.11 8.02
C ASP A 126 11.73 -12.78 7.68
N VAL A 127 11.49 -11.93 8.68
CA VAL A 127 11.06 -10.54 8.56
C VAL A 127 11.91 -9.69 9.49
N GLU A 128 12.43 -8.59 8.99
CA GLU A 128 13.21 -7.62 9.77
C GLU A 128 12.78 -6.22 9.37
N LEU A 129 12.49 -5.38 10.36
CA LEU A 129 12.11 -4.00 10.15
C LEU A 129 13.37 -3.13 10.02
N VAL A 130 13.39 -2.27 9.01
CA VAL A 130 14.56 -1.45 8.68
C VAL A 130 14.30 0.04 8.89
N GLN A 131 13.06 0.49 8.72
CA GLN A 131 12.67 1.88 8.92
C GLN A 131 11.20 1.96 9.31
N VAL A 132 10.87 2.97 10.10
CA VAL A 132 9.51 3.29 10.53
C VAL A 132 9.25 4.76 10.25
N THR A 133 8.07 5.05 9.73
CA THR A 133 7.52 6.41 9.57
C THR A 133 6.21 6.48 10.37
N PRO A 134 5.58 7.67 10.51
CA PRO A 134 4.26 7.76 11.12
C PRO A 134 3.17 6.94 10.40
N GLY A 135 3.36 6.62 9.11
CA GLY A 135 2.35 5.94 8.28
C GLY A 135 2.75 4.57 7.75
N GLU A 136 4.02 4.18 7.86
CA GLU A 136 4.57 2.99 7.24
C GLU A 136 5.58 2.28 8.12
N VAL A 137 5.60 0.96 7.98
CA VAL A 137 6.69 0.12 8.44
C VAL A 137 7.39 -0.46 7.21
N LEU A 138 8.68 -0.20 7.06
CA LEU A 138 9.51 -0.74 6.01
C LEU A 138 10.31 -1.92 6.53
N SER A 139 10.32 -3.00 5.75
CA SER A 139 10.89 -4.28 6.18
C SER A 139 11.55 -4.99 5.02
N VAL A 140 12.53 -5.84 5.34
CA VAL A 140 12.99 -6.89 4.45
C VAL A 140 12.36 -8.20 4.87
N CYS A 141 12.08 -9.07 3.89
CA CYS A 141 11.76 -10.46 4.17
C CYS A 141 12.74 -11.40 3.47
N ARG A 142 12.96 -12.56 4.08
CA ARG A 142 13.91 -13.58 3.63
C ARG A 142 13.21 -14.91 3.45
N MET A 143 13.83 -15.79 2.65
CA MET A 143 13.42 -17.18 2.55
C MET A 143 13.99 -17.94 3.75
N VAL A 144 13.11 -18.58 4.53
CA VAL A 144 13.52 -19.53 5.57
C VAL A 144 12.83 -20.86 5.27
N GLY A 145 13.63 -21.87 4.96
CA GLY A 145 13.14 -23.09 4.31
C GLY A 145 12.50 -22.77 2.96
N ASN A 146 11.28 -23.28 2.75
CA ASN A 146 10.58 -23.17 1.45
C ASN A 146 9.56 -22.01 1.39
N SER A 147 9.54 -21.12 2.39
CA SER A 147 8.56 -20.03 2.46
C SER A 147 9.21 -18.68 2.76
N PRO A 148 8.79 -17.60 2.10
CA PRO A 148 9.21 -16.26 2.48
C PRO A 148 8.53 -15.84 3.79
N GLY A 149 9.18 -14.97 4.54
CA GLY A 149 8.53 -14.24 5.62
C GLY A 149 7.39 -13.35 5.12
N SER A 150 6.37 -13.14 5.96
CA SER A 150 5.22 -12.28 5.67
C SER A 150 5.21 -11.07 6.59
N PRO A 151 5.68 -9.90 6.14
CA PRO A 151 5.60 -8.67 6.92
C PRO A 151 4.18 -8.32 7.32
N ASN A 152 3.20 -8.55 6.43
CA ASN A 152 1.79 -8.30 6.72
C ASN A 152 1.31 -9.13 7.91
N ALA A 153 1.52 -10.45 7.89
CA ALA A 153 1.06 -11.32 8.97
C ALA A 153 1.81 -11.05 10.28
N PHE A 154 3.11 -10.76 10.20
CA PHE A 154 3.92 -10.41 11.36
C PHE A 154 3.43 -9.12 12.04
N LEU A 155 3.23 -8.05 11.27
CA LEU A 155 2.82 -6.76 11.79
C LEU A 155 1.35 -6.72 12.21
N GLU A 156 0.44 -7.39 11.51
CA GLU A 156 -0.97 -7.48 11.93
C GLU A 156 -1.09 -8.19 13.28
N LYS A 157 -0.33 -9.27 13.50
CA LYS A 157 -0.29 -9.97 14.79
C LYS A 157 0.25 -9.07 15.90
N LEU A 158 1.27 -8.26 15.59
CA LEU A 158 1.91 -7.40 16.57
C LEU A 158 1.07 -6.17 16.94
N LEU A 159 0.46 -5.54 15.94
CA LEU A 159 -0.23 -4.25 16.09
C LEU A 159 -1.74 -4.40 16.32
N GLY A 160 -2.31 -5.59 16.07
CA GLY A 160 -3.75 -5.82 16.23
C GLY A 160 -4.64 -5.02 15.27
N SER A 161 -4.06 -4.47 14.20
CA SER A 161 -4.75 -3.62 13.22
C SER A 161 -4.55 -4.17 11.81
N PRO A 162 -5.54 -4.05 10.90
CA PRO A 162 -5.36 -4.39 9.49
C PRO A 162 -4.28 -3.52 8.83
N LEU A 163 -3.48 -4.15 7.98
CA LEU A 163 -2.42 -3.52 7.20
C LEU A 163 -2.53 -3.95 5.74
N SER A 164 -1.81 -3.24 4.88
CA SER A 164 -1.60 -3.65 3.50
C SER A 164 -0.13 -3.53 3.16
N THR A 165 0.47 -4.64 2.75
CA THR A 165 1.89 -4.69 2.39
C THR A 165 2.04 -4.68 0.87
N ARG A 166 3.03 -3.94 0.37
CA ARG A 166 3.45 -3.92 -1.02
C ARG A 166 4.93 -4.15 -1.14
N ASN A 167 5.35 -4.72 -2.27
CA ASN A 167 6.75 -4.72 -2.65
C ASN A 167 7.19 -3.26 -2.85
N TRP A 168 8.33 -2.89 -2.27
CA TRP A 168 8.87 -1.54 -2.30
C TRP A 168 9.03 -0.97 -3.72
N ASN A 169 9.39 -1.82 -4.69
CA ASN A 169 9.48 -1.42 -6.10
C ASN A 169 8.15 -0.91 -6.67
N THR A 170 7.01 -1.32 -6.09
CA THR A 170 5.70 -0.75 -6.46
C THR A 170 5.65 0.74 -6.15
N VAL A 171 6.11 1.13 -4.96
CA VAL A 171 6.09 2.54 -4.52
C VAL A 171 7.11 3.35 -5.29
N VAL A 172 8.34 2.84 -5.47
CA VAL A 172 9.38 3.52 -6.25
C VAL A 172 8.90 3.80 -7.68
N ARG A 173 8.33 2.81 -8.37
CA ARG A 173 7.82 2.98 -9.74
C ARG A 173 6.57 3.86 -9.81
N LEU A 174 5.74 3.85 -8.77
CA LEU A 174 4.57 4.75 -8.68
C LEU A 174 5.04 6.20 -8.55
N VAL A 175 5.97 6.48 -7.63
CA VAL A 175 6.56 7.81 -7.45
C VAL A 175 7.23 8.28 -8.74
N ALA A 176 8.07 7.44 -9.37
CA ALA A 176 8.76 7.79 -10.61
C ALA A 176 7.80 8.15 -11.77
N ARG A 177 6.56 7.65 -11.75
CA ARG A 177 5.55 7.91 -12.79
C ARG A 177 4.66 9.12 -12.48
N PHE A 178 4.40 9.39 -11.19
CA PHE A 178 3.32 10.30 -10.80
C PHE A 178 3.74 11.46 -9.89
N ALA A 179 4.98 11.48 -9.37
CA ALA A 179 5.52 12.60 -8.62
C ALA A 179 5.74 13.84 -9.50
#